data_AF-H0XT98-F1
#
_entry.id   AF-H0XT98-F1
#
_cell.length_a   1.000
_cell.length_b   1.000
_cell.length_c   1.000
_cell.angle_alpha   90.00
_cell.angle_beta   90.00
_cell.angle_gamma   90.00
#
_symmetry.space_group_name_H-M   'P 1'
#
loop_
_entity.id
_entity.type
_entity.pdbx_description
1 polymer ?
#
loop_
_entity_poly.entity_id
_entity_poly.type
_entity_poly.pdbx_seq_one_letter_code
_entity_poly.pdbx_strand_id
1 'polypeptide(L)'
;MDSPSVSGCRAPGEARRTRIALSQTQKAVLQASFTVNPYPGIGTREKLARQTGLAEPRIQIWFKNQRSQVVRQKRQAAEPWPLEGLPREERRKRTAISAWQSSVLLRAFDSNRFPGIATREELAKQTGLPESRIQIWFQNRRARHPGRKEQTPAQA
;
A
#
# COMPACT_ATOMS: atom_id res chain seq x y z
N MET A 1 29.54 18.82 -9.66
CA MET A 1 28.61 18.65 -10.80
C MET A 1 27.45 17.81 -10.30
N ASP A 2 26.41 18.49 -9.82
CA ASP A 2 25.31 17.93 -9.04
C ASP A 2 24.32 17.18 -9.95
N SER A 3 23.94 15.97 -9.57
CA SER A 3 23.00 15.12 -10.33
C SER A 3 21.56 15.55 -10.04
N PRO A 4 20.71 15.85 -11.03
CA PRO A 4 19.34 16.27 -10.75
C PRO A 4 18.51 15.07 -10.30
N SER A 5 18.06 15.14 -9.04
CA SER A 5 17.15 14.20 -8.41
C SER A 5 15.84 14.12 -9.19
N VAL A 6 15.49 12.91 -9.65
CA VAL A 6 14.28 12.62 -10.43
C VAL A 6 13.03 12.87 -9.60
N SER A 7 12.53 14.11 -9.64
CA SER A 7 11.25 14.49 -9.08
C SER A 7 10.15 13.87 -9.95
N GLY A 8 9.47 12.85 -9.42
CA GLY A 8 8.33 12.23 -10.08
C GLY A 8 7.27 13.27 -10.43
N CYS A 9 7.05 13.49 -11.72
CA CYS A 9 6.04 14.41 -12.24
C CYS A 9 4.66 14.01 -11.68
N ARG A 10 4.19 14.76 -10.69
CA ARG A 10 2.84 14.67 -10.13
C ARG A 10 2.01 15.74 -10.82
N ALA A 11 0.84 15.37 -11.35
CA ALA A 11 -0.10 16.33 -11.87
C ALA A 11 -0.51 17.33 -10.76
N PRO A 12 -0.53 18.65 -11.05
CA PRO A 12 -0.97 19.65 -10.08
C PRO A 12 -2.42 19.35 -9.61
N GLY A 13 -2.65 19.24 -8.31
CA GLY A 13 -3.98 19.04 -7.72
C GLY A 13 -4.28 17.64 -7.14
N GLU A 14 -3.40 16.65 -7.31
CA GLU A 14 -3.66 15.33 -6.74
C GLU A 14 -3.30 15.29 -5.24
N ALA A 15 -4.29 15.26 -4.35
CA ALA A 15 -4.07 15.09 -2.92
C ALA A 15 -3.69 13.63 -2.58
N ARG A 16 -2.75 13.45 -1.65
CA ARG A 16 -2.54 12.15 -0.97
C ARG A 16 -3.65 11.98 0.08
N ARG A 17 -3.89 10.74 0.52
CA ARG A 17 -4.82 10.50 1.64
C ARG A 17 -4.38 11.31 2.86
N THR A 18 -5.32 12.02 3.47
CA THR A 18 -5.12 12.76 4.72
C THR A 18 -4.57 11.82 5.78
N ARG A 19 -3.51 12.26 6.45
CA ARG A 19 -2.88 11.50 7.52
C ARG A 19 -3.77 11.57 8.76
N ILE A 20 -4.29 10.42 9.17
CA ILE A 20 -5.05 10.29 10.43
C ILE A 20 -4.05 10.14 11.58
N ALA A 21 -4.18 10.95 12.62
CA ALA A 21 -3.48 10.76 13.88
C ALA A 21 -4.24 9.73 14.73
N LEU A 22 -3.56 8.65 15.11
CA LEU A 22 -4.15 7.62 15.98
C LEU A 22 -4.26 8.14 17.41
N SER A 23 -5.42 7.93 18.05
CA SER A 23 -5.62 8.21 19.47
C SER A 23 -4.79 7.26 20.34
N GLN A 24 -4.57 7.63 21.60
CA GLN A 24 -3.80 6.80 22.53
C GLN A 24 -4.47 5.43 22.76
N THR A 25 -5.80 5.40 22.89
CA THR A 25 -6.58 4.16 23.03
C THR A 25 -6.46 3.28 21.80
N GLN A 26 -6.55 3.86 20.59
CA GLN A 26 -6.36 3.11 19.34
C GLN A 26 -4.96 2.51 19.25
N LYS A 27 -3.92 3.27 19.64
CA LYS A 27 -2.54 2.76 19.67
C LYS A 27 -2.38 1.61 20.66
N ALA A 28 -2.94 1.72 21.86
CA ALA A 28 -2.83 0.69 22.88
C ALA A 28 -3.42 -0.65 22.41
N VAL A 29 -4.61 -0.63 21.80
CA VAL A 29 -5.24 -1.84 21.23
C VAL A 29 -4.37 -2.48 20.15
N LEU A 30 -3.83 -1.66 19.24
CA LEU A 30 -2.97 -2.13 18.16
C LEU A 30 -1.63 -2.69 18.68
N GLN A 31 -1.04 -2.05 19.69
CA GLN A 31 0.19 -2.51 20.33
C GLN A 31 0.00 -3.82 21.09
N ALA A 32 -1.08 -3.95 21.86
CA ALA A 32 -1.42 -5.19 22.56
C ALA A 32 -1.54 -6.35 21.55
N SER A 33 -2.30 -6.15 20.45
CA SER A 33 -2.41 -7.18 19.41
C SER A 33 -1.08 -7.46 18.70
N PHE A 34 -0.19 -6.47 18.54
CA PHE A 34 1.11 -6.65 17.90
C PHE A 34 2.05 -7.54 18.72
N THR A 35 2.01 -7.43 20.05
CA THR A 35 2.80 -8.30 20.93
C THR A 35 2.36 -9.76 20.86
N VAL A 36 1.06 -10.00 20.67
CA VAL A 36 0.49 -11.34 20.53
C VAL A 36 0.80 -11.93 19.15
N ASN A 37 0.53 -11.17 18.08
CA ASN A 37 0.82 -11.60 16.71
C ASN A 37 1.20 -10.41 15.79
N PRO A 38 2.49 -10.26 15.43
CA PRO A 38 2.97 -9.26 14.46
C PRO A 38 2.48 -9.48 13.02
N TYR A 39 1.96 -10.66 12.68
CA TYR A 39 1.51 -11.06 11.34
C TYR A 39 0.01 -11.43 11.32
N PRO A 40 -0.89 -10.52 11.71
CA PRO A 40 -2.32 -10.84 11.77
C PRO A 40 -2.90 -11.06 10.37
N GLY A 41 -3.77 -12.07 10.28
CA GLY A 41 -4.56 -12.44 9.13
C GLY A 41 -5.70 -11.46 8.89
N ILE A 42 -6.58 -11.78 7.94
CA ILE A 42 -7.71 -10.89 7.63
C ILE A 42 -8.71 -10.78 8.79
N GLY A 43 -9.12 -11.90 9.39
CA GLY A 43 -10.12 -11.91 10.46
C GLY A 43 -9.69 -11.09 11.68
N THR A 44 -8.44 -11.27 12.13
CA THR A 44 -7.86 -10.51 13.25
C THR A 44 -7.84 -9.00 12.94
N ARG A 45 -7.45 -8.62 11.72
CA ARG A 45 -7.44 -7.20 11.31
C ARG A 45 -8.85 -6.59 11.20
N GLU A 46 -9.84 -7.35 10.73
CA GLU A 46 -11.24 -6.91 10.71
C GLU A 46 -11.81 -6.73 12.12
N LYS A 47 -11.46 -7.62 13.06
CA LYS A 47 -11.82 -7.45 14.48
C LYS A 47 -11.24 -6.16 15.06
N LEU A 48 -9.96 -5.89 14.82
CA LEU A 48 -9.32 -4.64 15.25
C LEU A 48 -9.93 -3.41 14.57
N ALA A 49 -10.37 -3.52 13.31
CA ALA A 49 -11.04 -2.43 12.61
C ALA A 49 -12.34 -2.02 13.30
N ARG A 50 -13.16 -3.02 13.67
CA ARG A 50 -14.39 -2.81 14.43
C ARG A 50 -14.11 -2.17 15.80
N GLN A 51 -13.06 -2.62 16.50
CA GLN A 51 -12.71 -2.11 17.83
C GLN A 51 -12.13 -0.69 17.81
N THR A 52 -11.30 -0.36 16.82
CA THR A 52 -10.60 0.93 16.76
C THR A 52 -11.36 2.00 15.99
N GLY A 53 -12.44 1.63 15.27
CA GLY A 53 -13.16 2.51 14.35
C GLY A 53 -12.35 2.88 13.10
N LEU A 54 -11.24 2.17 12.84
CA LEU A 54 -10.38 2.43 11.69
C LEU A 54 -10.70 1.46 10.56
N ALA A 55 -10.63 1.95 9.32
CA ALA A 55 -10.73 1.05 8.17
C ALA A 55 -9.61 -0.01 8.22
N GLU A 56 -9.94 -1.27 8.00
CA GLU A 56 -9.01 -2.41 8.04
C GLU A 56 -7.72 -2.19 7.19
N PRO A 57 -7.75 -1.52 6.01
CA PRO A 57 -6.53 -1.20 5.28
C PRO A 57 -5.55 -0.30 6.03
N ARG A 58 -6.03 0.57 6.95
CA ARG A 58 -5.19 1.38 7.83
C ARG A 58 -4.44 0.50 8.84
N ILE A 59 -5.14 -0.49 9.40
CA ILE A 59 -4.55 -1.46 10.33
C ILE A 59 -3.48 -2.27 9.62
N GLN A 60 -3.74 -2.75 8.40
CA GLN A 60 -2.71 -3.43 7.59
C GLN A 60 -1.44 -2.56 7.42
N ILE A 61 -1.62 -1.27 7.10
CA ILE A 61 -0.49 -0.34 6.91
C ILE A 61 0.24 -0.12 8.23
N TRP A 62 -0.49 0.02 9.34
CA TRP A 62 0.10 0.16 10.66
C TRP A 62 0.97 -1.05 11.03
N PHE A 63 0.45 -2.28 10.93
CA PHE A 63 1.22 -3.50 11.21
C PHE A 63 2.44 -3.67 10.28
N LYS A 64 2.32 -3.26 9.02
CA LYS A 64 3.47 -3.22 8.11
C LYS A 64 4.53 -2.22 8.59
N ASN A 65 4.12 -1.00 8.91
CA ASN A 65 5.04 0.06 9.34
C ASN A 65 5.67 -0.27 10.70
N GLN A 66 4.94 -0.87 11.64
CA GLN A 66 5.47 -1.30 12.93
C GLN A 66 6.56 -2.35 12.76
N ARG A 67 6.32 -3.39 11.94
CA ARG A 67 7.38 -4.36 11.62
C ARG A 67 8.59 -3.67 11.00
N SER A 68 8.39 -2.77 10.04
CA SER A 68 9.50 -2.00 9.45
C SER A 68 10.27 -1.17 10.48
N GLN A 69 9.60 -0.58 11.47
CA GLN A 69 10.26 0.15 12.56
C GLN A 69 11.09 -0.77 13.45
N VAL A 70 10.53 -1.91 13.86
CA VAL A 70 11.25 -2.88 14.68
C VAL A 70 12.46 -3.42 13.88
N VAL A 71 12.34 -3.66 12.55
CA VAL A 71 13.45 -4.11 11.67
C VAL A 71 14.55 -3.08 11.67
N ARG A 72 14.18 -1.81 11.53
CA ARG A 72 15.14 -0.71 11.56
C ARG A 72 15.87 -0.63 12.90
N GLN A 73 15.16 -0.77 14.02
CA GLN A 73 15.75 -0.75 15.36
C GLN A 73 16.71 -1.93 15.58
N LYS A 74 16.27 -3.16 15.28
CA LYS A 74 17.10 -4.37 15.41
C LYS A 74 18.34 -4.33 14.51
N ARG A 75 18.19 -3.84 13.27
CA ARG A 75 19.34 -3.60 12.37
C ARG A 75 20.35 -2.63 12.95
N GLN A 76 19.89 -1.55 13.59
CA GLN A 76 20.77 -0.60 14.27
C GLN A 76 21.46 -1.24 15.48
N ALA A 77 20.81 -2.20 16.14
CA ALA A 77 21.37 -2.96 17.25
C ALA A 77 22.20 -4.19 16.82
N ALA A 78 22.41 -4.42 15.51
CA ALA A 78 23.04 -5.63 14.95
C ALA A 78 22.39 -6.96 15.40
N GLU A 79 21.11 -6.91 15.77
CA GLU A 79 20.38 -8.02 16.35
C GLU A 79 19.59 -8.79 15.27
N PRO A 80 19.58 -10.14 15.33
CA PRO A 80 18.78 -10.95 14.41
C PRO A 80 17.28 -10.73 14.63
N TRP A 81 16.51 -10.93 13.57
CA TRP A 81 15.07 -10.76 13.60
C TRP A 81 14.41 -11.90 14.40
N PRO A 82 13.61 -11.63 15.45
CA PRO A 82 13.15 -12.68 16.36
C PRO A 82 11.99 -13.53 15.81
N LEU A 83 11.62 -13.39 14.54
CA LEU A 83 10.32 -13.86 14.01
C LEU A 83 10.42 -14.99 12.97
N GLU A 84 11.56 -15.69 12.91
CA GLU A 84 11.66 -16.98 12.23
C GLU A 84 10.69 -17.96 12.93
N GLY A 85 9.60 -18.37 12.27
CA GLY A 85 8.69 -19.41 12.78
C GLY A 85 7.34 -18.97 13.36
N LEU A 86 6.97 -17.68 13.30
CA LEU A 86 5.64 -17.28 13.80
C LEU A 86 4.49 -17.82 12.93
N PRO A 87 3.36 -18.24 13.55
CA PRO A 87 2.17 -18.69 12.83
C PRO A 87 1.66 -17.62 11.87
N ARG A 88 1.63 -17.95 10.58
CA ARG A 88 1.14 -17.05 9.54
C ARG A 88 -0.35 -17.28 9.36
N GLU A 89 -1.16 -16.37 9.89
CA GLU A 89 -2.61 -16.40 9.66
C GLU A 89 -2.96 -16.18 8.19
N GLU A 90 -4.16 -16.63 7.80
CA GLU A 90 -4.60 -16.65 6.40
C GLU A 90 -4.59 -15.25 5.77
N ARG A 91 -4.01 -15.16 4.57
CA ARG A 91 -3.96 -13.93 3.79
C ARG A 91 -5.33 -13.66 3.19
N ARG A 92 -5.61 -12.38 2.90
CA ARG A 92 -6.83 -12.03 2.14
C ARG A 92 -6.86 -12.80 0.83
N LYS A 93 -8.02 -13.38 0.50
CA LYS A 93 -8.28 -13.99 -0.80
C LYS A 93 -7.98 -12.99 -1.92
N ARG A 94 -7.45 -13.51 -3.03
CA ARG A 94 -7.09 -12.72 -4.21
C ARG A 94 -8.38 -12.18 -4.82
N THR A 95 -8.44 -10.87 -5.05
CA THR A 95 -9.54 -10.28 -5.81
C THR A 95 -9.36 -10.67 -7.27
N ALA A 96 -10.36 -11.36 -7.83
CA ALA A 96 -10.46 -11.55 -9.27
C ALA A 96 -10.82 -10.21 -9.90
N ILE A 97 -10.03 -9.79 -10.90
CA ILE A 97 -10.30 -8.57 -11.66
C ILE A 97 -10.77 -9.05 -13.03
N SER A 98 -11.97 -8.65 -13.44
CA SER A 98 -12.53 -9.02 -14.74
C SER A 98 -11.76 -8.34 -15.88
N ALA A 99 -11.95 -8.84 -17.11
CA ALA A 99 -11.36 -8.22 -18.31
C ALA A 99 -11.83 -6.76 -18.45
N TRP A 100 -13.13 -6.50 -18.25
CA TRP A 100 -13.70 -5.15 -18.30
C TRP A 100 -13.09 -4.22 -17.24
N GLN A 101 -13.01 -4.67 -15.98
CA GLN A 101 -12.37 -3.90 -14.90
C GLN A 101 -10.89 -3.58 -15.24
N SER A 102 -10.18 -4.56 -15.82
CA SER A 102 -8.79 -4.37 -16.25
C SER A 102 -8.69 -3.33 -17.37
N SER A 103 -9.58 -3.34 -18.37
CA SER A 103 -9.58 -2.36 -19.44
C SER A 103 -9.85 -0.93 -18.94
N VAL A 104 -10.76 -0.75 -17.97
CA VAL A 104 -10.99 0.55 -17.33
C VAL A 104 -9.72 1.04 -16.62
N LEU A 105 -9.07 0.17 -15.84
CA LEU A 105 -7.84 0.51 -15.11
C LEU A 105 -6.65 0.78 -16.05
N LEU A 106 -6.56 0.08 -17.18
CA LEU A 106 -5.52 0.31 -18.20
C LEU A 106 -5.68 1.67 -18.86
N ARG A 107 -6.90 2.03 -19.31
CA ARG A 107 -7.17 3.37 -19.88
C ARG A 107 -6.79 4.47 -18.90
N ALA A 108 -7.17 4.33 -17.63
CA ALA A 108 -6.81 5.30 -16.59
C ALA A 108 -5.29 5.35 -16.33
N PHE A 109 -4.58 4.22 -16.43
CA PHE A 109 -3.13 4.15 -16.29
C PHE A 109 -2.38 4.85 -17.41
N ASP A 110 -2.86 4.74 -18.64
CA ASP A 110 -2.28 5.39 -19.80
C ASP A 110 -2.42 6.92 -19.72
N SER A 111 -3.56 7.41 -19.20
CA SER A 111 -3.75 8.84 -18.92
C SER A 111 -2.95 9.35 -17.73
N ASN A 112 -2.93 8.61 -16.61
CA ASN A 112 -2.19 9.01 -15.41
C ASN A 112 -1.69 7.79 -14.63
N ARG A 113 -0.36 7.58 -14.60
CA ARG A 113 0.28 6.47 -13.88
C ARG A 113 0.28 6.63 -12.35
N PHE A 114 0.01 7.84 -11.85
CA PHE A 114 0.08 8.19 -10.43
C PHE A 114 -1.24 8.79 -9.88
N PRO A 115 -2.39 8.15 -10.10
CA PRO A 115 -3.68 8.74 -9.75
C PRO A 115 -3.78 9.07 -8.26
N GLY A 116 -4.33 10.23 -7.94
CA GLY A 116 -4.64 10.74 -6.61
C GLY A 116 -5.74 9.97 -5.90
N ILE A 117 -6.12 10.38 -4.69
CA ILE A 117 -7.19 9.68 -3.94
C ILE A 117 -8.56 9.81 -4.65
N ALA A 118 -8.94 11.01 -5.08
CA ALA A 118 -10.22 11.26 -5.74
C ALA A 118 -10.39 10.41 -7.02
N THR A 119 -9.37 10.39 -7.88
CA THR A 119 -9.37 9.57 -9.10
C THR A 119 -9.50 8.07 -8.80
N ARG A 120 -8.84 7.57 -7.75
CA ARG A 120 -8.94 6.15 -7.38
C ARG A 120 -10.30 5.82 -6.73
N GLU A 121 -10.92 6.76 -6.03
CA GLU A 121 -12.28 6.60 -5.50
C GLU A 121 -13.32 6.59 -6.62
N GLU A 122 -13.14 7.41 -7.65
CA GLU A 122 -14.00 7.39 -8.84
C GLU A 122 -13.88 6.06 -9.59
N LEU A 123 -12.65 5.58 -9.81
CA LEU A 123 -12.43 4.25 -10.39
C LEU A 123 -13.01 3.13 -9.51
N ALA A 124 -13.06 3.30 -8.19
CA ALA A 124 -13.67 2.33 -7.27
C ALA A 124 -15.18 2.27 -7.46
N LYS A 125 -15.84 3.43 -7.60
CA LYS A 125 -17.27 3.51 -7.92
C LYS A 125 -17.57 2.88 -9.27
N GLN A 126 -16.78 3.17 -10.29
CA GLN A 126 -16.97 2.64 -11.63
C GLN A 126 -16.76 1.12 -11.68
N THR A 127 -15.64 0.61 -11.13
CA THR A 127 -15.27 -0.81 -11.27
C THR A 127 -15.90 -1.72 -10.23
N GLY A 128 -16.49 -1.18 -9.16
CA GLY A 128 -16.94 -1.92 -7.98
C GLY A 128 -15.79 -2.50 -7.14
N LEU A 129 -14.53 -2.22 -7.50
CA LEU A 129 -13.37 -2.68 -6.75
C LEU A 129 -13.10 -1.73 -5.58
N PRO A 130 -12.72 -2.23 -4.40
CA PRO A 130 -12.29 -1.36 -3.32
C PRO A 130 -11.12 -0.47 -3.78
N GLU A 131 -11.12 0.82 -3.41
CA GLU A 131 -10.03 1.75 -3.74
C GLU A 131 -8.66 1.14 -3.42
N SER A 132 -8.57 0.42 -2.30
CA SER A 132 -7.32 -0.21 -1.86
C SER A 132 -6.78 -1.22 -2.88
N ARG A 133 -7.66 -1.93 -3.60
CA ARG A 133 -7.28 -2.86 -4.67
C ARG A 133 -6.80 -2.11 -5.90
N ILE A 134 -7.43 -0.99 -6.23
CA ILE A 134 -7.01 -0.11 -7.32
C ILE A 134 -5.63 0.48 -7.00
N GLN A 135 -5.39 0.96 -5.78
CA GLN A 135 -4.09 1.46 -5.36
C GLN A 135 -2.99 0.39 -5.52
N ILE A 136 -3.24 -0.85 -5.09
CA ILE A 136 -2.29 -1.96 -5.24
C ILE A 136 -2.11 -2.34 -6.71
N TRP A 137 -3.17 -2.33 -7.51
CA TRP A 137 -3.09 -2.59 -8.95
C TRP A 137 -2.17 -1.59 -9.64
N PHE A 138 -2.33 -0.28 -9.38
CA PHE A 138 -1.45 0.76 -9.93
C PHE A 138 -0.01 0.62 -9.45
N GLN A 139 0.23 0.25 -8.18
CA GLN A 139 1.58 -0.04 -7.68
C GLN A 139 2.22 -1.22 -8.42
N ASN A 140 1.49 -2.33 -8.55
CA ASN A 140 1.96 -3.52 -9.24
C ASN A 140 2.18 -3.26 -10.74
N ARG A 141 1.31 -2.46 -11.38
CA ARG A 141 1.44 -2.09 -12.78
C ARG A 141 2.69 -1.25 -13.02
N ARG A 142 2.97 -0.26 -12.17
CA ARG A 142 4.21 0.53 -12.24
C ARG A 142 5.46 -0.31 -11.96
N ALA A 143 5.41 -1.26 -11.03
CA ALA A 143 6.55 -2.14 -10.75
C ALA A 143 6.91 -3.06 -11.92
N ARG A 144 5.92 -3.43 -12.75
CA ARG A 144 6.11 -4.25 -13.98
C ARG A 144 6.46 -3.41 -15.21
N HIS A 145 6.14 -2.12 -15.19
CA HIS A 145 6.51 -1.15 -16.21
C HIS A 145 7.26 0.03 -15.59
N PRO A 146 8.45 -0.21 -14.99
CA PRO A 146 9.38 0.88 -14.71
C PRO A 146 9.66 1.51 -16.08
N GLY A 147 9.46 2.83 -16.20
CA GLY A 147 9.35 3.51 -17.50
C GLY A 147 10.31 2.99 -18.56
N ARG A 148 9.78 2.80 -19.77
CA ARG A 148 10.55 2.76 -21.02
C ARG A 148 11.51 3.96 -20.96
N LYS A 149 12.76 3.74 -20.54
CA LYS A 149 13.84 4.66 -20.87
C LYS A 149 13.81 4.71 -22.39
N GLU A 150 13.75 5.91 -22.95
CA GLU A 150 13.85 6.13 -24.38
C GLU A 150 14.98 5.25 -24.93
N GLN A 151 14.63 4.28 -25.78
CA GLN A 151 15.59 3.80 -26.76
C GLN A 151 15.71 4.95 -27.74
N THR A 152 16.63 5.86 -27.48
CA THR A 152 17.14 6.77 -28.51
C THR A 152 17.69 5.85 -29.60
N PRO A 153 17.17 5.88 -30.84
CA PRO A 153 17.87 5.21 -31.92
C PRO A 153 19.19 5.95 -32.10
N ALA A 154 20.30 5.27 -31.85
CA ALA A 154 21.59 5.70 -32.35
C ALA A 154 21.50 5.67 -33.88
N GLN A 155 21.29 6.83 -34.50
CA GLN A 155 21.56 7.00 -35.91
C GLN A 155 23.04 7.36 -36.07
N ALA A 156 23.64 6.67 -37.04
CA ALA A 156 25.05 6.63 -37.39
C ALA A 156 25.57 7.95 -37.97
#